data_AF-A0A9X3ENT3-F1
#
_entry.id   AF-A0A9X3ENT3-F1
#
_cell.length_a   1.000
_cell.length_b   1.000
_cell.length_c   1.000
_cell.angle_alpha   90.00
_cell.angle_beta   90.00
_cell.angle_gamma   90.00
#
_symmetry.space_group_name_H-M   'P 1'
#
loop_
_entity.id
_entity.type
_entity.pdbx_description
1 polymer ?
#
loop_
_entity_poly.entity_id
_entity_poly.type
_entity_poly.pdbx_seq_one_letter_code
_entity_poly.pdbx_strand_id
1 'polypeptide(L)'
;MFAKQSGLFDPNDRNLIIFEAAVPNPNPSCGIEGCRPIAQFWADLSQIDDITEIRDRVEDFYFVDAAGAGPVVHADNYGPRGGQIRTNMFMNGPNAWQLRQFEFVHDCGGSACIKPTLLKDNPFPELFQDDSPWPGAEAFQEWFVRQVPNLEKAGSNLFFTTDVGTFASGASNSEGEFDNYRIQSGFSGSFRQKVQDAITLPGLTADNIINRALALSCAGCHEHNNFGENLDFGDGLPWEPSLGFVHISEEFTAEGPFGTRFPLSDAVRFVFLPHRGEVMQNFLSETACEPCTDKGVKQFGPPDPSKFLPDGFDSVEGMTIGGPRSCH
;
A
#
# COMPACT_ATOMS: atom_id res chain seq x y z
N MET A 1 2.46 -8.99 -9.96
CA MET A 1 1.26 -8.32 -10.49
C MET A 1 0.79 -9.12 -11.70
N PHE A 2 -0.49 -9.51 -11.76
CA PHE A 2 -1.02 -10.28 -12.90
C PHE A 2 -1.99 -9.41 -13.70
N ALA A 3 -1.80 -9.31 -15.03
CA ALA A 3 -2.64 -8.51 -15.91
C ALA A 3 -3.62 -9.37 -16.73
N LYS A 4 -4.82 -8.85 -17.01
CA LYS A 4 -5.68 -9.36 -18.10
C LYS A 4 -4.89 -9.30 -19.41
N GLN A 5 -4.96 -10.36 -20.23
CA GLN A 5 -4.18 -10.45 -21.48
C GLN A 5 -4.42 -9.30 -22.45
N SER A 6 -5.66 -8.79 -22.55
CA SER A 6 -5.99 -7.62 -23.36
C SER A 6 -5.20 -6.37 -22.91
N GLY A 7 -4.88 -6.25 -21.62
CA GLY A 7 -4.10 -5.15 -21.06
C GLY A 7 -2.68 -5.06 -21.60
N LEU A 8 -2.16 -6.10 -22.27
CA LEU A 8 -0.88 -6.04 -22.98
C LEU A 8 -0.93 -5.10 -24.21
N PHE A 9 -2.11 -4.89 -24.78
CA PHE A 9 -2.29 -4.15 -26.03
C PHE A 9 -3.35 -3.04 -25.95
N ASP A 10 -4.22 -3.09 -24.93
CA ASP A 10 -5.25 -2.10 -24.68
C ASP A 10 -5.22 -1.65 -23.21
N PRO A 11 -4.65 -0.46 -22.90
CA PRO A 11 -4.58 0.04 -21.54
C PRO A 11 -5.96 0.39 -20.95
N ASN A 12 -7.00 0.49 -21.78
CA ASN A 12 -8.39 0.74 -21.35
C ASN A 12 -9.19 -0.54 -21.11
N ASP A 13 -8.61 -1.71 -21.43
CA ASP A 13 -9.20 -3.02 -21.17
C ASP A 13 -8.19 -3.89 -20.39
N ARG A 14 -7.78 -3.39 -19.22
CA ARG A 14 -6.77 -4.02 -18.36
C ARG A 14 -7.28 -4.23 -16.94
N ASN A 15 -6.78 -5.27 -16.30
CA ASN A 15 -7.00 -5.52 -14.89
C ASN A 15 -5.73 -6.10 -14.27
N LEU A 16 -5.13 -5.38 -13.33
CA LEU A 16 -3.94 -5.79 -12.61
C LEU A 16 -4.33 -6.33 -11.24
N ILE A 17 -3.80 -7.50 -10.87
CA ILE A 17 -3.95 -8.08 -9.55
C ILE A 17 -2.65 -7.89 -8.78
N ILE A 18 -2.75 -7.31 -7.59
CA ILE A 18 -1.64 -7.01 -6.68
C ILE A 18 -1.84 -7.82 -5.39
N PHE A 19 -0.75 -8.40 -4.91
CA PHE A 19 -0.67 -9.15 -3.66
C PHE A 19 0.21 -8.37 -2.70
N GLU A 20 -0.35 -7.94 -1.59
CA GLU A 20 0.32 -7.11 -0.60
C GLU A 20 0.37 -7.87 0.70
N ALA A 21 1.48 -8.58 0.88
CA ALA A 21 1.68 -9.44 2.03
C ALA A 21 1.90 -8.61 3.29
N ALA A 22 1.26 -8.99 4.39
CA ALA A 22 1.73 -8.63 5.73
C ALA A 22 2.43 -9.83 6.34
N VAL A 23 3.75 -9.77 6.39
CA VAL A 23 4.58 -10.80 7.01
C VAL A 23 4.44 -10.69 8.54
N PRO A 24 4.20 -11.79 9.26
CA PRO A 24 4.09 -11.75 10.72
C PRO A 24 5.43 -11.41 11.36
N ASN A 25 5.37 -10.82 12.55
CA ASN A 25 6.56 -10.68 13.39
C ASN A 25 7.08 -12.09 13.77
N PRO A 26 8.34 -12.44 13.42
CA PRO A 26 8.95 -13.74 13.75
C PRO A 26 8.95 -14.07 15.23
N ASN A 27 9.06 -13.04 16.09
CA ASN A 27 9.05 -13.19 17.54
C ASN A 27 8.18 -12.10 18.19
N PRO A 28 6.84 -12.28 18.19
CA PRO A 28 5.92 -11.27 18.73
C PRO A 28 6.18 -10.95 20.21
N SER A 29 6.77 -11.90 20.96
CA SER A 29 7.11 -11.70 22.37
C SER A 29 8.27 -10.73 22.61
N CYS A 30 9.05 -10.43 21.56
CA CYS A 30 10.10 -9.40 21.56
C CYS A 30 9.58 -8.03 21.08
N GLY A 31 8.27 -7.87 20.83
CA GLY A 31 7.74 -6.62 20.27
C GLY A 31 8.40 -6.29 18.92
N ILE A 32 8.66 -5.02 18.64
CA ILE A 32 9.28 -4.60 17.36
C ILE A 32 10.64 -5.25 17.09
N GLU A 33 11.40 -5.60 18.13
CA GLU A 33 12.70 -6.26 18.00
C GLU A 33 12.62 -7.65 17.35
N GLY A 34 11.47 -8.32 17.44
CA GLY A 34 11.26 -9.57 16.72
C GLY A 34 11.34 -9.43 15.19
N CYS A 35 11.14 -8.23 14.66
CA CYS A 35 11.28 -7.91 13.24
C CYS A 35 12.72 -7.51 12.83
N ARG A 36 13.67 -7.42 13.77
CA ARG A 36 15.06 -7.04 13.46
C ARG A 36 15.72 -7.91 12.38
N PRO A 37 15.54 -9.25 12.34
CA PRO A 37 16.10 -10.07 11.26
C PRO A 37 15.61 -9.67 9.87
N ILE A 38 14.35 -9.25 9.75
CA ILE A 38 13.77 -8.76 8.48
C ILE A 38 14.46 -7.45 8.07
N ALA A 39 14.59 -6.49 8.99
CA ALA A 39 15.26 -5.23 8.69
C ALA A 39 16.74 -5.44 8.34
N GLN A 40 17.43 -6.34 9.05
CA GLN A 40 18.82 -6.67 8.78
C GLN A 40 18.99 -7.33 7.41
N PHE A 41 18.10 -8.26 7.03
CA PHE A 41 18.09 -8.86 5.70
C PHE A 41 18.09 -7.79 4.60
N TRP A 42 17.17 -6.82 4.66
CA TRP A 42 17.09 -5.75 3.67
C TRP A 42 18.32 -4.82 3.69
N ALA A 43 18.86 -4.53 4.87
CA ALA A 43 20.07 -3.72 5.01
C ALA A 43 21.30 -4.43 4.40
N ASP A 44 21.43 -5.73 4.62
CA ASP A 44 22.56 -6.55 4.15
C ASP A 44 22.63 -6.62 2.62
N LEU A 45 21.48 -6.54 1.92
CA LEU A 45 21.45 -6.47 0.45
C LEU A 45 22.23 -5.26 -0.09
N SER A 46 22.34 -4.18 0.69
CA SER A 46 23.07 -2.97 0.28
C SER A 46 24.60 -3.15 0.32
N GLN A 47 25.09 -4.27 0.87
CA GLN A 47 26.53 -4.60 0.94
C GLN A 47 26.96 -5.59 -0.16
N ILE A 48 26.04 -5.98 -1.05
CA ILE A 48 26.25 -6.99 -2.09
C ILE A 48 26.34 -6.29 -3.43
N ASP A 49 27.42 -6.52 -4.17
CA ASP A 49 27.60 -5.98 -5.53
C ASP A 49 27.13 -6.97 -6.62
N ASP A 50 27.10 -8.28 -6.32
CA ASP A 50 26.67 -9.30 -7.29
C ASP A 50 25.15 -9.36 -7.39
N ILE A 51 24.62 -8.95 -8.55
CA ILE A 51 23.18 -8.99 -8.85
C ILE A 51 22.61 -10.41 -8.80
N THR A 52 23.41 -11.44 -9.10
CA THR A 52 22.98 -12.84 -9.01
C THR A 52 22.72 -13.21 -7.56
N GLU A 53 23.63 -12.81 -6.65
CA GLU A 53 23.47 -13.03 -5.22
C GLU A 53 22.29 -12.23 -4.65
N ILE A 54 22.12 -10.96 -5.05
CA ILE A 54 20.96 -10.15 -4.65
C ILE A 54 19.66 -10.85 -5.07
N ARG A 55 19.59 -11.30 -6.33
CA ARG A 55 18.42 -12.02 -6.85
C ARG A 55 18.11 -13.25 -6.00
N ASP A 56 19.11 -14.10 -5.77
CA ASP A 56 18.92 -15.37 -5.06
C ASP A 56 18.44 -15.12 -3.62
N ARG A 57 19.00 -14.13 -2.92
CA ARG A 57 18.56 -13.75 -1.57
C ARG A 57 17.14 -13.19 -1.55
N VAL A 58 16.80 -12.34 -2.52
CA VAL A 58 15.44 -11.79 -2.64
C VAL A 58 14.45 -12.91 -2.95
N GLU A 59 14.80 -13.86 -3.82
CA GLU A 59 13.97 -15.03 -4.10
C GLU A 59 13.73 -15.86 -2.83
N ASP A 60 14.76 -16.14 -2.04
CA ASP A 60 14.64 -16.83 -0.76
C ASP A 60 13.75 -16.09 0.24
N PHE A 61 13.82 -14.76 0.28
CA PHE A 61 12.95 -13.94 1.13
C PHE A 61 11.48 -14.05 0.72
N TYR A 62 11.20 -14.00 -0.59
CA TYR A 62 9.83 -14.04 -1.08
C TYR A 62 9.21 -15.45 -1.05
N PHE A 63 9.99 -16.50 -1.28
CA PHE A 63 9.46 -17.85 -1.53
C PHE A 63 9.93 -18.94 -0.55
N VAL A 64 10.90 -18.65 0.32
CA VAL A 64 11.42 -19.62 1.29
C VAL A 64 11.28 -19.09 2.72
N ASP A 65 12.36 -18.69 3.39
CA ASP A 65 12.35 -18.12 4.74
C ASP A 65 13.71 -17.49 5.07
N ALA A 66 14.09 -16.45 4.34
CA ALA A 66 15.41 -15.83 4.52
C ALA A 66 15.57 -15.06 5.86
N ALA A 67 14.47 -14.74 6.55
CA ALA A 67 14.47 -13.87 7.74
C ALA A 67 13.78 -14.48 8.97
N GLY A 68 13.41 -15.76 8.94
CA GLY A 68 12.72 -16.46 10.04
C GLY A 68 11.25 -16.11 10.21
N ALA A 69 10.64 -15.48 9.19
CA ALA A 69 9.26 -15.02 9.18
C ALA A 69 8.34 -15.91 8.32
N GLY A 70 8.92 -16.91 7.64
CA GLY A 70 8.30 -17.62 6.53
C GLY A 70 8.37 -16.83 5.22
N PRO A 71 7.86 -17.41 4.11
CA PRO A 71 7.90 -16.76 2.82
C PRO A 71 6.91 -15.60 2.76
N VAL A 72 7.29 -14.50 2.11
CA VAL A 72 6.37 -13.38 1.86
C VAL A 72 5.16 -13.86 1.05
N VAL A 73 5.39 -14.68 0.03
CA VAL A 73 4.35 -15.25 -0.82
C VAL A 73 3.74 -16.48 -0.14
N HIS A 74 2.83 -16.21 0.78
CA HIS A 74 2.07 -17.24 1.48
C HIS A 74 0.61 -16.82 1.67
N ALA A 75 -0.33 -17.76 1.58
CA ALA A 75 -1.75 -17.45 1.64
C ALA A 75 -2.17 -16.79 2.97
N ASP A 76 -1.52 -17.14 4.09
CA ASP A 76 -1.74 -16.51 5.40
C ASP A 76 -1.40 -15.01 5.44
N ASN A 77 -0.55 -14.53 4.53
CA ASN A 77 -0.10 -13.14 4.52
C ASN A 77 -1.05 -12.21 3.75
N TYR A 78 -2.17 -12.72 3.23
CA TYR A 78 -3.12 -11.97 2.40
C TYR A 78 -4.55 -11.96 2.98
N GLY A 79 -4.70 -12.11 4.29
CA GLY A 79 -5.97 -12.42 4.95
C GLY A 79 -6.43 -11.38 5.98
N PRO A 80 -7.50 -11.69 6.75
CA PRO A 80 -8.06 -10.75 7.73
C PRO A 80 -7.10 -10.37 8.87
N ARG A 81 -6.04 -11.16 9.07
CA ARG A 81 -5.00 -10.92 10.09
C ARG A 81 -3.86 -10.03 9.59
N GLY A 82 -3.89 -9.63 8.32
CA GLY A 82 -2.87 -8.78 7.71
C GLY A 82 -2.77 -9.02 6.20
N GLY A 83 -2.39 -7.95 5.50
CA GLY A 83 -2.22 -7.94 4.05
C GLY A 83 -3.54 -7.85 3.30
N GLN A 84 -3.42 -7.75 1.98
CA GLN A 84 -4.57 -7.68 1.09
C GLN A 84 -4.25 -8.14 -0.33
N ILE A 85 -5.31 -8.44 -1.08
CA ILE A 85 -5.27 -8.63 -2.52
C ILE A 85 -6.06 -7.49 -3.14
N ARG A 86 -5.50 -6.77 -4.12
CA ARG A 86 -6.17 -5.65 -4.78
C ARG A 86 -6.20 -5.83 -6.28
N THR A 87 -7.29 -5.38 -6.90
CA THR A 87 -7.41 -5.29 -8.36
C THR A 87 -7.44 -3.85 -8.80
N ASN A 88 -6.66 -3.49 -9.82
CA ASN A 88 -6.66 -2.21 -10.48
C ASN A 88 -7.26 -2.38 -11.89
N MET A 89 -8.48 -1.92 -12.09
CA MET A 89 -9.34 -2.30 -13.22
C MET A 89 -9.69 -1.10 -14.11
N PHE A 90 -9.57 -1.34 -15.41
CA PHE A 90 -10.06 -0.51 -16.51
C PHE A 90 -10.85 -1.47 -17.39
N MET A 91 -12.06 -1.84 -16.99
CA MET A 91 -12.86 -2.88 -17.67
C MET A 91 -14.34 -2.52 -17.86
N ASN A 92 -14.82 -1.45 -17.24
CA ASN A 92 -16.22 -1.02 -17.33
C ASN A 92 -16.31 0.21 -18.23
N GLY A 93 -17.34 0.30 -19.08
CA GLY A 93 -17.60 1.51 -19.86
C GLY A 93 -18.11 2.67 -18.97
N PRO A 94 -17.75 3.94 -19.22
CA PRO A 94 -16.69 4.44 -20.10
C PRO A 94 -15.35 4.51 -19.33
N ASN A 95 -14.57 3.43 -19.34
CA ASN A 95 -13.24 3.32 -18.73
C ASN A 95 -13.11 3.82 -17.28
N ALA A 96 -14.17 3.66 -16.48
CA ALA A 96 -14.11 4.03 -15.06
C ALA A 96 -13.01 3.20 -14.38
N TRP A 97 -11.98 3.89 -13.90
CA TRP A 97 -10.92 3.27 -13.15
C TRP A 97 -11.48 2.77 -11.81
N GLN A 98 -11.28 1.49 -11.51
CA GLN A 98 -11.78 0.89 -10.28
C GLN A 98 -10.68 0.13 -9.53
N LEU A 99 -10.55 0.42 -8.23
CA LEU A 99 -9.84 -0.44 -7.29
C LEU A 99 -10.82 -1.22 -6.43
N ARG A 100 -10.52 -2.51 -6.23
CA ARG A 100 -11.25 -3.37 -5.29
C ARG A 100 -10.29 -4.14 -4.43
N GLN A 101 -10.73 -4.47 -3.21
CA GLN A 101 -9.95 -5.24 -2.26
C GLN A 101 -10.60 -6.59 -1.99
N PHE A 102 -9.74 -7.56 -1.75
CA PHE A 102 -10.08 -8.93 -1.40
C PHE A 102 -9.14 -9.41 -0.29
N GLU A 103 -9.56 -10.46 0.41
CA GLU A 103 -8.76 -11.16 1.40
C GLU A 103 -8.85 -12.67 1.18
N PHE A 104 -7.74 -13.36 1.43
CA PHE A 104 -7.69 -14.82 1.50
C PHE A 104 -8.27 -15.30 2.83
N VAL A 105 -9.15 -16.30 2.75
CA VAL A 105 -9.78 -16.93 3.90
C VAL A 105 -9.65 -18.44 3.75
N HIS A 106 -9.20 -19.10 4.81
CA HIS A 106 -8.95 -20.54 4.83
C HIS A 106 -10.22 -21.38 4.75
N ASP A 107 -11.36 -20.83 5.18
CA ASP A 107 -12.66 -21.49 5.15
C ASP A 107 -13.77 -20.48 4.81
N CYS A 108 -14.37 -20.68 3.64
CA CYS A 108 -15.52 -19.95 3.14
C CYS A 108 -16.75 -20.86 2.95
N GLY A 109 -16.94 -21.83 3.84
CA GLY A 109 -18.02 -22.82 3.75
C GLY A 109 -17.56 -24.17 3.24
N GLY A 110 -16.38 -24.63 3.70
CA GLY A 110 -15.81 -25.94 3.42
C GLY A 110 -14.54 -25.93 2.58
N SER A 111 -14.10 -24.77 2.09
CA SER A 111 -12.85 -24.62 1.33
C SER A 111 -12.27 -23.21 1.47
N ALA A 112 -10.96 -23.09 1.23
CA ALA A 112 -10.31 -21.79 1.12
C ALA A 112 -10.87 -20.98 -0.06
N CYS A 113 -10.95 -19.66 0.10
CA CYS A 113 -11.38 -18.76 -0.96
C CYS A 113 -10.74 -17.37 -0.85
N ILE A 114 -10.84 -16.60 -1.93
CA ILE A 114 -10.59 -15.16 -1.94
C ILE A 114 -11.95 -14.47 -1.92
N LYS A 115 -12.25 -13.67 -0.89
CA LYS A 115 -13.53 -12.97 -0.77
C LYS A 115 -13.35 -11.45 -0.90
N PRO A 116 -14.31 -10.73 -1.49
CA PRO A 116 -14.31 -9.28 -1.48
C PRO A 116 -14.33 -8.71 -0.06
N THR A 117 -13.64 -7.60 0.14
CA THR A 117 -13.63 -6.83 1.40
C THR A 117 -13.61 -5.33 1.09
N LEU A 118 -13.81 -4.49 2.10
CA LEU A 118 -13.84 -3.04 1.92
C LEU A 118 -12.42 -2.48 1.73
N LEU A 119 -12.27 -1.45 0.89
CA LEU A 119 -11.09 -0.58 0.92
C LEU A 119 -11.13 0.27 2.20
N LYS A 120 -10.39 -0.18 3.21
CA LYS A 120 -10.48 0.34 4.59
C LYS A 120 -9.97 1.78 4.75
N ASP A 121 -9.13 2.25 3.83
CA ASP A 121 -8.50 3.57 3.88
C ASP A 121 -9.13 4.59 2.92
N ASN A 122 -10.30 4.27 2.34
CA ASN A 122 -10.90 5.07 1.27
C ASN A 122 -12.32 5.55 1.66
N PRO A 123 -12.47 6.72 2.30
CA PRO A 123 -13.78 7.29 2.62
C PRO A 123 -14.67 7.48 1.40
N PHE A 124 -15.99 7.33 1.60
CA PHE A 124 -16.97 7.61 0.57
C PHE A 124 -17.04 9.13 0.28
N PRO A 125 -16.77 9.58 -0.97
CA PRO A 125 -16.53 11.00 -1.25
C PRO A 125 -17.70 11.93 -0.92
N GLU A 126 -18.94 11.51 -1.15
CA GLU A 126 -20.11 12.37 -0.90
C GLU A 126 -20.38 12.62 0.59
N LEU A 127 -19.72 11.89 1.51
CA LEU A 127 -19.82 12.18 2.95
C LEU A 127 -19.12 13.50 3.32
N PHE A 128 -18.25 14.02 2.46
CA PHE A 128 -17.60 15.32 2.65
C PHE A 128 -18.53 16.51 2.35
N GLN A 129 -19.65 16.31 1.64
CA GLN A 129 -20.61 17.36 1.31
C GLN A 129 -21.30 17.89 2.58
N ASP A 130 -21.46 19.20 2.68
CA ASP A 130 -22.18 19.87 3.78
C ASP A 130 -23.63 19.36 3.91
N ASP A 131 -24.31 19.16 2.78
CA ASP A 131 -25.69 18.68 2.65
C ASP A 131 -25.77 17.23 2.15
N SER A 132 -24.76 16.42 2.49
CA SER A 132 -24.67 15.01 2.08
C SER A 132 -25.99 14.25 2.34
N PRO A 133 -26.54 13.54 1.33
CA PRO A 133 -27.82 12.85 1.45
C PRO A 133 -27.73 11.51 2.21
N TRP A 134 -26.52 11.09 2.62
CA TRP A 134 -26.27 9.75 3.13
C TRP A 134 -26.49 9.63 4.65
N PRO A 135 -27.13 8.54 5.10
CA PRO A 135 -27.17 8.21 6.52
C PRO A 135 -25.74 8.08 7.07
N GLY A 136 -25.42 8.86 8.10
CA GLY A 136 -24.10 8.85 8.74
C GLY A 136 -23.15 9.96 8.30
N ALA A 137 -23.56 10.87 7.40
CA ALA A 137 -22.75 12.03 7.02
C ALA A 137 -22.31 12.88 8.21
N GLU A 138 -23.22 13.20 9.14
CA GLU A 138 -22.88 13.95 10.36
C GLU A 138 -21.84 13.20 11.22
N ALA A 139 -22.01 11.89 11.39
CA ALA A 139 -21.07 11.06 12.14
C ALA A 139 -19.69 10.96 11.44
N PHE A 140 -19.67 10.90 10.11
CA PHE A 140 -18.45 10.95 9.31
C PHE A 140 -17.74 12.30 9.49
N GLN A 141 -18.46 13.41 9.37
CA GLN A 141 -17.89 14.74 9.50
C GLN A 141 -17.32 14.96 10.90
N GLU A 142 -18.01 14.51 11.95
CA GLU A 142 -17.48 14.50 13.31
C GLU A 142 -16.23 13.63 13.45
N TRP A 143 -16.21 12.45 12.82
CA TRP A 143 -15.05 11.59 12.79
C TRP A 143 -13.88 12.25 12.06
N PHE A 144 -14.12 12.90 10.93
CA PHE A 144 -13.11 13.56 10.11
C PHE A 144 -12.48 14.74 10.85
N VAL A 145 -13.28 15.54 11.55
CA VAL A 145 -12.78 16.63 12.40
C VAL A 145 -11.83 16.10 13.49
N ARG A 146 -12.06 14.88 14.02
CA ARG A 146 -11.13 14.24 14.97
C ARG A 146 -9.84 13.73 14.32
N GLN A 147 -9.78 13.62 13.00
CA GLN A 147 -8.56 13.26 12.26
C GLN A 147 -7.64 14.46 12.02
N VAL A 148 -8.12 15.70 12.17
CA VAL A 148 -7.33 16.92 11.90
C VAL A 148 -5.95 16.90 12.60
N PRO A 149 -5.82 16.51 13.89
CA PRO A 149 -4.51 16.41 14.54
C PRO A 149 -3.53 15.39 13.92
N ASN A 150 -4.06 14.36 13.24
CA ASN A 150 -3.26 13.38 12.50
C ASN A 150 -2.92 13.89 11.09
N LEU A 151 -3.83 14.67 10.49
CA LEU A 151 -3.65 15.24 9.16
C LEU A 151 -2.74 16.47 9.15
N GLU A 152 -2.70 17.26 10.22
CA GLU A 152 -1.89 18.49 10.31
C GLU A 152 -0.39 18.24 10.60
N LYS A 153 0.07 16.98 10.63
CA LYS A 153 1.49 16.65 10.87
C LYS A 153 2.40 17.29 9.83
N ALA A 154 3.53 17.83 10.28
CA ALA A 154 4.51 18.52 9.42
C ALA A 154 5.41 17.52 8.67
N GLY A 155 4.83 16.75 7.76
CA GLY A 155 5.57 15.84 6.87
C GLY A 155 4.66 14.90 6.10
N SER A 156 4.91 14.73 4.79
CA SER A 156 4.12 13.87 3.91
C SER A 156 4.20 12.37 4.25
N ASN A 157 5.23 11.98 5.01
CA ASN A 157 5.36 10.63 5.54
C ASN A 157 4.69 10.43 6.92
N LEU A 158 4.23 11.52 7.56
CA LEU A 158 3.84 11.52 8.97
C LEU A 158 2.35 11.71 9.19
N PHE A 159 1.64 12.31 8.24
CA PHE A 159 0.19 12.43 8.35
C PHE A 159 -0.50 11.11 7.99
N PHE A 160 -1.63 10.85 8.64
CA PHE A 160 -2.43 9.65 8.43
C PHE A 160 -3.88 9.90 8.88
N THR A 161 -4.76 8.96 8.57
CA THR A 161 -6.08 8.82 9.19
C THR A 161 -6.16 7.49 9.91
N THR A 162 -7.01 7.38 10.93
CA THR A 162 -7.37 6.07 11.47
C THR A 162 -8.24 5.29 10.48
N ASP A 163 -8.49 4.00 10.75
CA ASP A 163 -9.45 3.18 9.97
C ASP A 163 -10.77 3.93 9.78
N VAL A 164 -11.19 4.02 8.52
CA VAL A 164 -12.40 4.72 8.08
C VAL A 164 -13.65 3.92 8.44
N GLY A 165 -13.50 2.60 8.65
CA GLY A 165 -14.54 1.71 9.14
C GLY A 165 -15.79 1.74 8.27
N THR A 166 -16.93 2.10 8.88
CA THR A 166 -18.24 2.11 8.20
C THR A 166 -18.41 3.20 7.16
N PHE A 167 -17.47 4.15 7.06
CA PHE A 167 -17.52 5.23 6.07
C PHE A 167 -16.75 4.90 4.78
N ALA A 168 -16.21 3.68 4.67
CA ALA A 168 -15.47 3.24 3.50
C ALA A 168 -16.36 3.17 2.26
N SER A 169 -15.83 3.58 1.11
CA SER A 169 -16.54 3.54 -0.18
C SER A 169 -16.77 2.13 -0.72
N GLY A 170 -16.16 1.12 -0.10
CA GLY A 170 -16.15 -0.28 -0.53
C GLY A 170 -15.21 -0.54 -1.71
N ALA A 171 -15.32 0.26 -2.76
CA ALA A 171 -14.43 0.29 -3.93
C ALA A 171 -14.00 1.74 -4.23
N SER A 172 -12.82 1.93 -4.82
CA SER A 172 -12.43 3.24 -5.33
C SER A 172 -12.88 3.27 -6.78
N ASN A 173 -13.94 4.01 -7.07
CA ASN A 173 -14.41 4.24 -8.43
C ASN A 173 -14.04 5.67 -8.78
N SER A 174 -13.08 5.84 -9.69
CA SER A 174 -12.69 7.15 -10.15
C SER A 174 -13.36 7.46 -11.48
N GLU A 175 -14.17 8.51 -11.45
CA GLU A 175 -14.85 9.07 -12.60
C GLU A 175 -14.95 10.59 -12.40
N GLY A 176 -14.18 11.34 -13.19
CA GLY A 176 -14.12 12.79 -13.12
C GLY A 176 -13.69 13.30 -11.75
N GLU A 177 -14.54 14.12 -11.12
CA GLU A 177 -14.27 14.79 -9.84
C GLU A 177 -14.97 14.11 -8.65
N PHE A 178 -15.66 12.98 -8.88
CA PHE A 178 -16.47 12.32 -7.85
C PHE A 178 -15.67 11.99 -6.59
N ASP A 179 -14.47 11.46 -6.76
CA ASP A 179 -13.56 11.03 -5.69
C ASP A 179 -12.60 12.12 -5.22
N ASN A 180 -12.78 13.37 -5.66
CA ASN A 180 -12.01 14.50 -5.17
C ASN A 180 -12.68 15.10 -3.92
N TYR A 181 -12.15 14.80 -2.73
CA TYR A 181 -12.71 15.25 -1.45
C TYR A 181 -12.79 16.77 -1.29
N ARG A 182 -11.83 17.51 -1.88
CA ARG A 182 -11.85 18.97 -1.86
C ARG A 182 -13.06 19.51 -2.62
N ILE A 183 -13.31 18.99 -3.82
CA ILE A 183 -14.47 19.36 -4.63
C ILE A 183 -15.78 18.93 -3.95
N GLN A 184 -15.83 17.70 -3.42
CA GLN A 184 -17.00 17.19 -2.69
C GLN A 184 -17.32 18.02 -1.45
N SER A 185 -16.32 18.51 -0.72
CA SER A 185 -16.53 19.37 0.44
C SER A 185 -17.00 20.80 0.10
N GLY A 186 -16.98 21.17 -1.19
CA GLY A 186 -17.12 22.55 -1.63
C GLY A 186 -15.97 23.43 -1.18
N PHE A 187 -16.14 24.75 -1.29
CA PHE A 187 -15.11 25.75 -0.95
C PHE A 187 -15.50 26.64 0.23
N SER A 188 -16.67 26.40 0.81
CA SER A 188 -17.22 27.04 2.00
C SER A 188 -18.21 26.09 2.65
N GLY A 189 -18.64 26.38 3.88
CA GLY A 189 -19.63 25.54 4.56
C GLY A 189 -19.31 25.30 6.02
N SER A 190 -20.29 24.73 6.71
CA SER A 190 -20.22 24.45 8.15
C SER A 190 -19.22 23.33 8.47
N PHE A 191 -19.13 22.29 7.64
CA PHE A 191 -18.16 21.21 7.81
C PHE A 191 -16.74 21.73 7.66
N ARG A 192 -16.47 22.49 6.59
CA ARG A 192 -15.15 23.09 6.35
C ARG A 192 -14.76 24.08 7.44
N GLN A 193 -15.71 24.83 7.99
CA GLN A 193 -15.45 25.69 9.14
C GLN A 193 -15.05 24.85 10.37
N LYS A 194 -15.74 23.74 10.65
CA LYS A 194 -15.35 22.83 11.75
C LYS A 194 -13.95 22.22 11.55
N VAL A 195 -13.58 21.89 10.30
CA VAL A 195 -12.23 21.44 9.96
C VAL A 195 -11.22 22.57 10.24
N GLN A 196 -11.49 23.79 9.76
CA GLN A 196 -10.63 24.95 9.98
C GLN A 196 -10.45 25.27 11.47
N ASP A 197 -11.52 25.19 12.26
CA ASP A 197 -11.51 25.47 13.70
C ASP A 197 -10.73 24.41 14.50
N ALA A 198 -10.61 23.19 13.98
CA ALA A 198 -9.85 22.10 14.60
C ALA A 198 -8.35 22.14 14.28
N ILE A 199 -7.92 22.95 13.30
CA ILE A 199 -6.51 23.14 12.96
C ILE A 199 -5.82 23.92 14.07
N THR A 200 -4.70 23.39 14.55
CA THR A 200 -3.87 24.05 15.56
C THR A 200 -2.58 24.62 14.98
N LEU A 201 -2.12 24.08 13.84
CA LEU A 201 -0.91 24.53 13.18
C LEU A 201 -1.15 25.84 12.39
N PRO A 202 -0.46 26.95 12.72
CA PRO A 202 -0.67 28.21 12.03
C PRO A 202 -0.29 28.14 10.54
N GLY A 203 -1.12 28.74 9.68
CA GLY A 203 -0.86 28.79 8.24
C GLY A 203 -1.54 27.68 7.43
N LEU A 204 -2.03 26.62 8.08
CA LEU A 204 -2.83 25.59 7.42
C LEU A 204 -4.29 26.00 7.25
N THR A 205 -4.86 25.57 6.13
CA THR A 205 -6.26 25.75 5.77
C THR A 205 -7.03 24.44 5.75
N ALA A 206 -8.35 24.50 5.79
CA ALA A 206 -9.20 23.33 5.58
C ALA A 206 -8.92 22.62 4.24
N ASP A 207 -8.57 23.36 3.18
CA ASP A 207 -8.16 22.78 1.89
C ASP A 207 -6.91 21.91 2.05
N ASN A 208 -5.91 22.39 2.79
CA ASN A 208 -4.68 21.62 3.00
C ASN A 208 -4.97 20.31 3.74
N ILE A 209 -5.83 20.33 4.76
CA ILE A 209 -6.21 19.13 5.52
C ILE A 209 -7.00 18.14 4.66
N ILE A 210 -7.95 18.63 3.86
CA ILE A 210 -8.75 17.78 2.98
C ILE A 210 -7.90 17.19 1.84
N ASN A 211 -6.95 17.96 1.29
CA ASN A 211 -5.98 17.45 0.31
C ASN A 211 -5.07 16.36 0.89
N ARG A 212 -4.61 16.51 2.15
CA ARG A 212 -3.82 15.47 2.83
C ARG A 212 -4.65 14.19 3.02
N ALA A 213 -5.94 14.31 3.36
CA ALA A 213 -6.84 13.15 3.41
C ALA A 213 -7.09 12.54 2.02
N LEU A 214 -7.25 13.38 0.99
CA LEU A 214 -7.37 12.94 -0.39
C LEU A 214 -6.15 12.11 -0.77
N ALA A 215 -4.93 12.57 -0.50
CA ALA A 215 -3.69 11.85 -0.82
C ALA A 215 -3.55 10.46 -0.20
N LEU A 216 -4.25 10.17 0.90
CA LEU A 216 -4.30 8.84 1.53
C LEU A 216 -5.31 7.91 0.85
N SER A 217 -6.27 8.46 0.12
CA SER A 217 -7.20 7.70 -0.71
C SER A 217 -6.49 7.12 -1.93
N CYS A 218 -7.09 6.09 -2.53
CA CYS A 218 -6.50 5.51 -3.72
C CYS A 218 -6.42 6.54 -4.86
N ALA A 219 -7.50 7.26 -5.12
CA ALA A 219 -7.53 8.24 -6.20
C ALA A 219 -6.65 9.45 -5.95
N GLY A 220 -6.48 9.86 -4.69
CA GLY A 220 -5.53 10.90 -4.31
C GLY A 220 -4.09 10.58 -4.67
N CYS A 221 -3.65 9.36 -4.36
CA CYS A 221 -2.29 8.90 -4.64
C CYS A 221 -2.03 8.67 -6.14
N HIS A 222 -3.06 8.30 -6.88
CA HIS A 222 -2.96 7.94 -8.30
C HIS A 222 -3.34 9.09 -9.25
N GLU A 223 -4.64 9.33 -9.40
CA GLU A 223 -5.20 10.28 -10.36
C GLU A 223 -4.99 11.72 -9.92
N HIS A 224 -5.42 12.05 -8.70
CA HIS A 224 -5.58 13.43 -8.25
C HIS A 224 -4.27 14.12 -7.88
N ASN A 225 -3.16 13.40 -7.73
CA ASN A 225 -1.84 14.02 -7.50
C ASN A 225 -1.19 14.60 -8.75
N ASN A 226 -1.87 14.64 -9.89
CA ASN A 226 -1.35 15.32 -11.08
C ASN A 226 -1.92 16.74 -11.24
N PHE A 227 -2.79 17.17 -10.32
CA PHE A 227 -3.50 18.46 -10.39
C PHE A 227 -3.02 19.40 -9.29
N GLY A 228 -2.51 20.57 -9.68
CA GLY A 228 -1.78 21.48 -8.80
C GLY A 228 -2.53 21.88 -7.52
N GLU A 229 -3.84 22.09 -7.59
CA GLU A 229 -4.65 22.46 -6.42
C GLU A 229 -4.78 21.32 -5.39
N ASN A 230 -4.67 20.07 -5.80
CA ASN A 230 -4.68 18.91 -4.91
C ASN A 230 -3.29 18.65 -4.31
N LEU A 231 -2.25 19.29 -4.83
CA LEU A 231 -0.87 19.16 -4.35
C LEU A 231 -0.54 20.07 -3.17
N ASP A 232 -1.39 21.08 -2.91
CA ASP A 232 -1.14 22.02 -1.82
C ASP A 232 -1.52 21.42 -0.46
N PHE A 233 -0.51 20.84 0.19
CA PHE A 233 -0.61 20.37 1.57
C PHE A 233 -0.32 21.46 2.61
N GLY A 234 -0.06 22.70 2.20
CA GLY A 234 0.37 23.77 3.09
C GLY A 234 1.79 23.57 3.63
N ASP A 235 2.31 24.60 4.29
CA ASP A 235 3.64 24.61 4.93
C ASP A 235 4.83 24.23 4.03
N GLY A 236 4.66 24.27 2.71
CA GLY A 236 5.67 23.84 1.74
C GLY A 236 5.98 22.34 1.78
N LEU A 237 5.06 21.52 2.28
CA LEU A 237 5.27 20.07 2.31
C LEU A 237 5.40 19.50 0.88
N PRO A 238 6.38 18.60 0.64
CA PRO A 238 6.59 18.03 -0.67
C PRO A 238 5.51 16.98 -0.98
N TRP A 239 4.82 17.14 -2.10
CA TRP A 239 3.97 16.11 -2.70
C TRP A 239 4.15 16.20 -4.20
N GLU A 240 5.07 15.39 -4.70
CA GLU A 240 5.41 15.38 -6.12
C GLU A 240 4.35 14.58 -6.90
N PRO A 241 4.06 14.99 -8.14
CA PRO A 241 3.16 14.24 -9.01
C PRO A 241 3.57 12.78 -9.20
N SER A 242 2.59 11.94 -9.51
CA SER A 242 2.84 10.60 -10.03
C SER A 242 3.38 10.67 -11.46
N LEU A 243 3.59 9.51 -12.09
CA LEU A 243 3.98 9.43 -13.50
C LEU A 243 2.74 9.56 -14.40
N GLY A 244 1.89 10.55 -14.12
CA GLY A 244 0.61 10.82 -14.79
C GLY A 244 -0.59 10.06 -14.22
N PHE A 245 -0.37 8.95 -13.52
CA PHE A 245 -1.43 8.14 -12.90
C PHE A 245 -0.93 7.22 -11.78
N VAL A 246 0.27 6.65 -11.92
CA VAL A 246 0.86 5.73 -10.95
C VAL A 246 2.27 6.17 -10.58
N HIS A 247 2.70 5.83 -9.37
CA HIS A 247 4.03 6.15 -8.91
C HIS A 247 5.12 5.18 -9.40
N ILE A 248 4.74 4.08 -10.05
CA ILE A 248 5.61 3.12 -10.72
C ILE A 248 4.99 2.81 -12.07
N SER A 249 5.65 3.20 -13.16
CA SER A 249 5.09 3.04 -14.51
C SER A 249 5.41 1.66 -15.09
N GLU A 250 4.41 0.98 -15.63
CA GLU A 250 4.59 -0.22 -16.45
C GLU A 250 4.63 0.08 -17.96
N GLU A 251 4.36 1.32 -18.36
CA GLU A 251 4.19 1.72 -19.76
C GLU A 251 5.53 1.93 -20.48
N PHE A 252 6.57 2.24 -19.71
CA PHE A 252 7.91 2.49 -20.22
C PHE A 252 8.95 2.01 -19.21
N THR A 253 10.15 1.77 -19.71
CA THR A 253 11.30 1.36 -18.90
C THR A 253 12.38 2.42 -18.93
N ALA A 254 13.26 2.38 -17.95
CA ALA A 254 14.44 3.22 -17.85
C ALA A 254 15.64 2.39 -17.39
N GLU A 255 16.85 2.86 -17.68
CA GLU A 255 18.06 2.24 -17.16
C GLU A 255 18.18 2.43 -15.64
N GLY A 256 18.60 1.36 -14.96
CA GLY A 256 18.81 1.32 -13.52
C GLY A 256 20.17 0.72 -13.16
N PRO A 257 20.53 0.71 -11.87
CA PRO A 257 21.82 0.17 -11.40
C PRO A 257 22.06 -1.29 -11.79
N PHE A 258 20.98 -2.06 -11.99
CA PHE A 258 21.00 -3.47 -12.33
C PHE A 258 20.38 -3.75 -13.71
N GLY A 259 20.42 -2.76 -14.60
CA GLY A 259 19.82 -2.82 -15.94
C GLY A 259 18.43 -2.21 -16.03
N THR A 260 17.75 -2.49 -17.13
CA THR A 260 16.43 -1.95 -17.46
C THR A 260 15.39 -2.28 -16.38
N ARG A 261 14.63 -1.27 -15.94
CA ARG A 261 13.59 -1.37 -14.90
C ARG A 261 12.41 -0.44 -15.15
N PHE A 262 11.33 -0.66 -14.43
CA PHE A 262 10.23 0.29 -14.36
C PHE A 262 10.60 1.53 -13.52
N PRO A 263 10.34 2.75 -13.99
CA PRO A 263 10.72 3.96 -13.30
C PRO A 263 9.80 4.24 -12.11
N LEU A 264 10.38 4.88 -11.09
CA LEU A 264 9.69 5.38 -9.91
C LEU A 264 9.45 6.88 -10.08
N SER A 265 8.33 7.40 -9.59
CA SER A 265 8.10 8.84 -9.52
C SER A 265 9.05 9.52 -8.53
N ASP A 266 9.14 10.85 -8.65
CA ASP A 266 9.94 11.68 -7.74
C ASP A 266 9.42 11.61 -6.31
N ALA A 267 8.11 11.53 -6.10
CA ALA A 267 7.52 11.30 -4.78
C ALA A 267 8.10 10.04 -4.10
N VAL A 268 8.10 8.91 -4.80
CA VAL A 268 8.65 7.66 -4.26
C VAL A 268 10.15 7.78 -4.05
N ARG A 269 10.87 8.33 -5.02
CA ARG A 269 12.34 8.38 -5.01
C ARG A 269 12.91 9.34 -3.97
N PHE A 270 12.27 10.48 -3.77
CA PHE A 270 12.82 11.59 -2.98
C PHE A 270 12.05 11.90 -1.70
N VAL A 271 10.82 11.41 -1.55
CA VAL A 271 10.02 11.63 -0.33
C VAL A 271 9.83 10.34 0.45
N PHE A 272 9.32 9.27 -0.17
CA PHE A 272 8.92 8.05 0.56
C PHE A 272 10.04 7.05 0.82
N LEU A 273 10.83 6.69 -0.20
CA LEU A 273 11.92 5.72 -0.01
C LEU A 273 13.02 6.23 0.93
N PRO A 274 13.47 7.51 0.86
CA PRO A 274 14.47 8.01 1.79
C PRO A 274 14.00 7.95 3.24
N HIS A 275 12.75 8.34 3.52
CA HIS A 275 12.20 8.27 4.87
C HIS A 275 12.09 6.82 5.38
N ARG A 276 11.65 5.88 4.53
CA ARG A 276 11.65 4.44 4.89
C ARG A 276 13.05 3.92 5.20
N GLY A 277 14.06 4.37 4.43
CA GLY A 277 15.46 4.07 4.68
C GLY A 277 15.93 4.61 6.03
N GLU A 278 15.59 5.85 6.37
CA GLU A 278 15.87 6.47 7.67
C GLU A 278 15.22 5.71 8.82
N VAL A 279 13.93 5.36 8.71
CA VAL A 279 13.22 4.57 9.74
C VAL A 279 13.91 3.23 9.99
N MET A 280 14.29 2.52 8.91
CA MET A 280 15.00 1.25 9.02
C MET A 280 16.39 1.41 9.64
N GLN A 281 17.15 2.43 9.23
CA GLN A 281 18.48 2.71 9.78
C GLN A 281 18.41 3.09 11.25
N ASN A 282 17.47 3.94 11.65
CA ASN A 282 17.24 4.31 13.04
C ASN A 282 16.96 3.08 13.89
N PHE A 283 16.01 2.24 13.47
CA PHE A 283 15.68 0.98 14.14
C PHE A 283 16.89 0.04 14.27
N LEU A 284 17.71 -0.08 13.22
CA LEU A 284 18.92 -0.91 13.25
C LEU A 284 20.05 -0.32 14.11
N SER A 285 20.14 1.01 14.19
CA SER A 285 21.15 1.73 14.99
C SER A 285 20.83 1.77 16.48
N GLU A 286 19.56 1.71 16.84
CA GLU A 286 19.12 1.60 18.23
C GLU A 286 19.64 0.28 18.80
N THR A 287 20.32 0.36 19.95
CA THR A 287 20.75 -0.82 20.69
C THR A 287 19.49 -1.60 21.05
N ALA A 288 19.43 -2.88 20.67
CA ALA A 288 18.33 -3.75 21.04
C ALA A 288 18.08 -3.62 22.55
N CYS A 289 16.87 -3.19 22.93
CA CYS A 289 16.53 -2.87 24.31
C CYS A 289 16.79 -4.05 25.28
N GLU A 290 16.74 -5.27 24.76
CA GLU A 290 17.30 -6.50 25.33
C GLU A 290 17.73 -7.38 24.14
N PRO A 291 18.86 -8.10 24.21
CA PRO A 291 19.12 -9.14 23.22
C PRO A 291 17.95 -10.12 23.24
N CYS A 292 17.29 -10.30 22.10
CA CYS A 292 16.21 -11.29 21.91
C CYS A 292 16.83 -12.72 21.88
N THR A 293 17.66 -13.01 22.88
CA THR A 293 18.28 -14.29 23.18
C THR A 293 17.43 -14.94 24.27
N ASP A 294 16.93 -16.14 24.01
CA ASP A 294 16.21 -17.00 24.96
C ASP A 294 14.74 -16.68 25.27
N LYS A 295 13.93 -16.47 24.24
CA LYS A 295 12.54 -16.98 24.28
C LYS A 295 12.34 -18.03 23.20
N GLY A 296 12.88 -19.21 23.47
CA GLY A 296 12.73 -20.39 22.63
C GLY A 296 11.25 -20.72 22.40
N VAL A 297 10.73 -20.28 21.27
CA VAL A 297 9.65 -20.98 20.60
C VAL A 297 10.32 -22.03 19.73
N LYS A 298 9.79 -23.26 19.73
CA LYS A 298 10.24 -24.32 18.84
C LYS A 298 10.35 -23.75 17.43
N GLN A 299 11.57 -23.50 16.97
CA GLN A 299 11.84 -23.54 15.55
C GLN A 299 11.35 -24.92 15.13
N PHE A 300 10.27 -24.95 14.35
CA PHE A 300 10.21 -26.02 13.36
C PHE A 300 11.56 -25.93 12.67
N GLY A 301 12.35 -27.02 12.67
CA GLY A 301 13.59 -27.05 11.91
C GLY A 301 13.33 -26.54 10.48
N PRO A 302 14.40 -26.16 9.74
CA PRO A 302 14.27 -25.52 8.42
C PRO A 302 13.06 -26.09 7.68
N PRO A 303 12.05 -25.25 7.38
CA PRO A 303 10.77 -25.74 6.89
C PRO A 303 11.05 -26.63 5.69
N ASP A 304 10.63 -27.90 5.77
CA ASP A 304 10.77 -28.83 4.67
C ASP A 304 9.94 -28.27 3.50
N PRO A 305 10.58 -27.76 2.43
CA PRO A 305 9.86 -27.07 1.36
C PRO A 305 8.82 -27.98 0.71
N SER A 306 9.00 -29.31 0.80
CA SER A 306 8.06 -30.30 0.28
C SER A 306 6.71 -30.30 1.01
N LYS A 307 6.60 -29.69 2.20
CA LYS A 307 5.34 -29.56 2.95
C LYS A 307 4.48 -28.38 2.52
N PHE A 308 5.05 -27.48 1.72
CA PHE A 308 4.38 -26.31 1.16
C PHE A 308 4.06 -26.49 -0.33
N LEU A 309 4.44 -27.64 -0.91
CA LEU A 309 4.03 -28.03 -2.25
C LEU A 309 2.58 -28.54 -2.19
N PRO A 310 1.70 -28.09 -3.10
CA PRO A 310 0.38 -28.72 -3.28
C PRO A 310 0.53 -30.21 -3.56
N ASP A 311 -0.44 -31.02 -3.15
CA ASP A 311 -0.46 -32.46 -3.45
C ASP A 311 -0.19 -32.71 -4.95
N GLY A 312 0.95 -33.34 -5.27
CA GLY A 312 1.38 -33.66 -6.63
C GLY A 312 2.46 -32.77 -7.25
N PHE A 313 3.10 -31.86 -6.50
CA PHE A 313 4.26 -31.09 -6.94
C PHE A 313 5.52 -31.51 -6.19
N ASP A 314 6.57 -31.88 -6.93
CA ASP A 314 7.83 -32.41 -6.37
C ASP A 314 9.04 -31.47 -6.56
N SER A 315 8.86 -30.32 -7.24
CA SER A 315 9.92 -29.30 -7.38
C SER A 315 9.36 -27.88 -7.57
N VAL A 316 10.15 -26.89 -7.12
CA VAL A 316 9.96 -25.45 -7.41
C VAL A 316 10.51 -25.04 -8.78
N GLU A 317 11.20 -25.97 -9.46
CA GLU A 317 11.82 -25.75 -10.76
C GLU A 317 10.74 -25.70 -11.85
N GLY A 318 10.33 -24.49 -12.23
CA GLY A 318 9.28 -24.27 -13.24
C GLY A 318 8.09 -23.42 -12.79
N MET A 319 8.08 -22.87 -11.57
CA MET A 319 7.17 -21.77 -11.21
C MET A 319 7.61 -20.48 -11.91
N THR A 320 7.36 -20.38 -13.21
CA THR A 320 7.43 -19.11 -13.93
C THR A 320 6.20 -18.29 -13.57
N ILE A 321 6.32 -17.41 -12.57
CA ILE A 321 5.48 -16.20 -12.52
C ILE A 321 6.04 -15.25 -13.59
N GLY A 322 5.68 -15.52 -14.84
CA GLY A 322 6.17 -14.82 -16.01
C GLY A 322 5.79 -15.61 -17.25
N GLY A 323 5.20 -14.93 -18.23
CA GLY A 323 4.65 -15.54 -19.44
C GLY A 323 5.64 -16.41 -20.24
N PRO A 324 5.16 -17.09 -21.29
CA PRO A 324 5.97 -18.05 -22.02
C PRO A 324 7.25 -17.42 -22.56
N ARG A 325 8.37 -18.13 -22.39
CA ARG A 325 9.62 -17.85 -23.10
C ARG A 325 9.36 -18.03 -24.60
N SER A 326 9.10 -16.95 -25.32
CA SER A 326 9.12 -17.00 -26.78
C SER A 326 10.56 -16.99 -27.26
N CYS A 327 11.10 -18.19 -27.50
CA CYS A 327 12.14 -18.35 -28.51
C CYS A 327 11.47 -18.27 -29.88
N HIS A 328 11.64 -17.15 -30.59
CA HIS A 328 11.92 -17.04 -32.02
C HIS A 328 11.99 -15.58 -32.45
#